data_AF-A0A2V9NBV9-F1
#
_entry.id   AF-A0A2V9NBV9-F1
#
_cell.length_a   1.000
_cell.length_b   1.000
_cell.length_c   1.000
_cell.angle_alpha   90.00
_cell.angle_beta   90.00
_cell.angle_gamma   90.00
#
_symmetry.space_group_name_H-M   'P 1'
#
loop_
_entity.id
_entity.type
_entity.pdbx_description
1 polymer ?
#
loop_
_entity_poly.entity_id
_entity_poly.type
_entity_poly.pdbx_seq_one_letter_code
_entity_poly.pdbx_strand_id
1 'polypeptide(L)'
;MQKLPCFLCGRQLDQRIDKNGKPYFVCDPCGTQIFIRRKTGIENLNELVRTLKGRDLPFREHARVLYKIQAVLAEIRGIKKEIKALDGELGLFSRDKDKERKRARELLNARIKTLLSQLKRIAYSDAHV
;
A
#
# COMPACT_ATOMS: atom_id res chain seq x y z
N MET A 1 -4.22 20.86 13.13
CA MET A 1 -3.58 20.87 11.79
C MET A 1 -4.43 20.08 10.82
N GLN A 2 -4.66 20.63 9.63
CA GLN A 2 -5.46 19.98 8.58
C GLN A 2 -4.64 18.86 7.92
N LYS A 3 -5.23 17.68 7.75
CA LYS A 3 -4.54 16.49 7.20
C LYS A 3 -5.32 15.94 6.01
N LEU A 4 -4.60 15.64 4.93
CA LEU A 4 -5.13 14.91 3.78
C LEU A 4 -4.36 13.61 3.58
N PRO A 5 -5.01 12.49 3.22
CA PRO A 5 -4.30 11.27 2.83
C PRO A 5 -3.60 11.48 1.48
N CYS A 6 -2.39 10.95 1.33
CA CYS A 6 -1.79 10.75 0.02
C CYS A 6 -2.70 9.81 -0.81
N PHE A 7 -3.07 10.18 -2.03
CA PHE A 7 -3.88 9.32 -2.89
C PHE A 7 -3.13 8.06 -3.39
N LEU A 8 -1.80 8.01 -3.25
CA LEU A 8 -0.99 6.84 -3.59
C LEU A 8 -0.70 5.94 -2.40
N CYS A 9 -0.25 6.48 -1.25
CA CYS A 9 0.12 5.70 -0.06
C CYS A 9 -0.74 5.91 1.21
N GLY A 10 -1.76 6.78 1.16
CA GLY A 10 -2.75 6.97 2.23
C GLY A 10 -2.21 7.61 3.49
N ARG A 11 -0.88 7.78 3.56
CA ARG A 11 -0.18 8.49 4.63
C ARG A 11 -0.82 9.86 4.81
N GLN A 12 -1.02 10.23 6.07
CA GLN A 12 -1.53 11.55 6.41
C GLN A 12 -0.47 12.60 6.11
N LEU A 13 -0.83 13.56 5.27
CA LEU A 13 0.01 14.66 4.85
C LEU A 13 -0.44 15.91 5.58
N ASP A 14 0.50 16.56 6.25
CA ASP A 14 0.26 17.86 6.86
C ASP A 14 0.20 18.94 5.79
N GLN A 15 -0.76 19.85 5.93
CA GLN A 15 -0.83 21.04 5.10
C GLN A 15 0.39 21.93 5.35
N ARG A 16 1.05 22.33 4.28
CA ARG A 16 2.11 23.34 4.24
C ARG A 16 1.60 24.58 3.50
N ILE A 17 2.26 25.71 3.71
CA ILE A 17 1.94 26.99 3.06
C ILE A 17 3.17 27.47 2.29
N ASP A 18 3.00 27.80 1.01
CA ASP A 18 4.08 28.33 0.19
C ASP A 18 4.37 29.81 0.51
N LYS A 19 5.42 30.37 -0.12
CA LYS A 19 5.81 31.78 0.07
C LYS A 19 4.72 32.81 -0.29
N ASN A 20 3.69 32.39 -1.03
CA ASN A 20 2.57 33.22 -1.48
C ASN A 20 1.27 32.93 -0.70
N GLY A 21 1.35 32.19 0.41
CA GLY A 21 0.20 31.84 1.23
C GLY A 21 -0.68 30.72 0.64
N LYS A 22 -0.19 29.94 -0.33
CA LYS A 22 -0.96 28.88 -0.98
C LYS A 22 -0.74 27.53 -0.31
N PRO A 23 -1.81 26.78 -0.01
CA PRO A 23 -1.69 25.48 0.63
C PRO A 23 -1.16 24.40 -0.32
N TYR A 24 -0.29 23.54 0.19
CA TYR A 24 0.24 22.39 -0.52
C TYR A 24 0.55 21.22 0.42
N PHE A 25 0.68 20.02 -0.16
CA PHE A 25 0.94 18.76 0.56
C PHE A 25 2.06 17.99 -0.13
N VAL A 26 2.90 17.31 0.64
CA VAL A 26 4.06 16.55 0.12
C VAL A 26 4.10 15.16 0.74
N CYS A 27 4.31 14.14 -0.09
CA CYS A 27 4.58 12.77 0.34
C CYS A 27 5.92 12.30 -0.22
N ASP A 28 6.98 12.38 0.59
CA ASP A 28 8.35 12.02 0.17
C ASP A 28 8.49 10.56 -0.29
N PRO A 29 7.93 9.54 0.39
CA PRO A 29 8.04 8.15 -0.07
C PRO A 29 7.37 7.89 -1.43
N CYS A 30 6.38 8.69 -1.80
CA CYS A 30 5.67 8.55 -3.08
C CYS A 30 6.14 9.55 -4.13
N GLY A 31 7.00 10.49 -3.77
CA GLY A 31 7.42 11.58 -4.66
C GLY A 31 6.28 12.50 -5.11
N THR A 32 5.15 12.55 -4.40
CA THR A 32 3.98 13.34 -4.82
C THR A 32 3.93 14.69 -4.13
N GLN A 33 3.58 15.73 -4.88
CA GLN A 33 3.25 17.05 -4.35
C GLN A 33 1.89 17.50 -4.89
N ILE A 34 1.05 18.06 -4.02
CA ILE A 34 -0.29 18.51 -4.35
C ILE A 34 -0.37 19.99 -4.03
N PHE A 35 -0.51 20.83 -5.06
CA PHE A 35 -0.66 22.28 -4.91
C PHE A 35 -2.10 22.67 -5.16
N ILE A 36 -2.73 23.35 -4.19
CA ILE A 36 -4.08 23.86 -4.36
C ILE A 36 -4.00 25.33 -4.77
N ARG A 37 -4.43 25.60 -6.01
CA ARG A 37 -4.33 26.91 -6.64
C ARG A 37 -5.72 27.46 -6.92
N ARG A 38 -5.78 28.78 -7.15
CA ARG A 38 -7.00 29.60 -7.33
C ARG A 38 -7.86 29.66 -6.07
N LYS A 39 -8.61 30.76 -5.94
CA LYS A 39 -9.44 31.05 -4.75
C LYS A 39 -10.48 29.96 -4.51
N THR A 40 -11.23 29.58 -5.55
CA THR A 40 -12.25 28.52 -5.49
C THR A 40 -11.69 27.17 -5.01
N GLY A 41 -10.50 26.77 -5.48
CA GLY A 41 -9.88 25.52 -5.04
C GLY A 41 -9.50 25.54 -3.56
N ILE A 42 -9.01 26.68 -3.07
CA ILE A 42 -8.65 26.88 -1.66
C ILE A 42 -9.91 26.90 -0.78
N GLU A 43 -10.98 27.53 -1.24
CA GLU A 43 -12.27 27.54 -0.56
C GLU A 43 -12.86 26.14 -0.45
N ASN A 44 -12.88 25.38 -1.56
CA ASN A 44 -13.34 23.98 -1.55
C ASN A 44 -12.51 23.10 -0.61
N LEU A 45 -11.18 23.30 -0.54
CA LEU A 45 -10.33 22.60 0.42
C LEU A 45 -10.73 22.93 1.87
N ASN A 46 -10.89 24.23 2.17
CA ASN A 46 -11.29 24.67 3.51
C ASN A 46 -12.66 24.13 3.89
N GLU A 47 -13.62 24.12 2.96
CA GLU A 47 -14.95 23.55 3.17
C GLU A 47 -14.87 22.05 3.39
N LEU A 48 -14.14 21.30 2.55
CA LEU A 48 -13.93 19.86 2.72
C LEU A 48 -13.37 19.55 4.12
N VAL A 49 -12.32 20.25 4.53
CA VAL A 49 -11.71 20.05 5.85
C VAL A 49 -12.66 20.41 6.99
N ARG A 50 -13.43 21.50 6.85
CA ARG A 50 -14.46 21.89 7.82
C ARG A 50 -15.56 20.85 7.93
N THR A 51 -16.04 20.32 6.82
CA THR A 51 -17.11 19.30 6.76
C THR A 51 -16.65 18.00 7.40
N LEU A 52 -15.37 17.66 7.25
CA LEU A 52 -14.83 16.43 7.82
C LEU A 52 -14.82 16.43 9.35
N LYS A 53 -14.75 17.58 10.07
CA LYS A 53 -14.81 17.69 11.56
C LYS A 53 -14.25 16.49 12.38
N GLY A 54 -13.11 15.93 11.99
CA GLY A 54 -12.50 14.78 12.68
C GLY A 54 -12.99 13.38 12.28
N ARG A 55 -13.91 13.29 11.30
CA ARG A 55 -14.20 12.06 10.57
C ARG A 55 -13.13 11.84 9.51
N ASP A 56 -12.80 10.58 9.32
CA ASP A 56 -11.88 10.17 8.28
C ASP A 56 -12.51 10.38 6.90
N LEU A 57 -11.72 10.92 5.96
CA LEU A 57 -12.08 10.93 4.54
C LEU A 57 -12.43 9.49 4.13
N PRO A 58 -13.50 9.25 3.36
CA PRO A 58 -13.85 7.89 2.89
C PRO A 58 -12.73 7.27 2.05
N PHE A 59 -11.83 8.10 1.50
CA PHE A 59 -10.56 7.67 0.93
C PHE A 59 -9.69 6.84 1.88
N ARG A 60 -9.77 7.00 3.21
CA ARG A 60 -8.99 6.20 4.16
C ARG A 60 -9.41 4.74 4.17
N GLU A 61 -10.70 4.43 4.10
CA GLU A 61 -11.18 3.04 4.04
C GLU A 61 -10.67 2.36 2.77
N HIS A 62 -10.91 3.01 1.62
CA HIS A 62 -10.49 2.50 0.31
C HIS A 62 -8.96 2.43 0.18
N ALA A 63 -8.24 3.44 0.66
CA ALA A 63 -6.79 3.43 0.66
C ALA A 63 -6.24 2.38 1.64
N ARG A 64 -6.87 2.16 2.81
CA ARG A 64 -6.49 1.08 3.74
C ARG A 64 -6.64 -0.29 3.09
N VAL A 65 -7.75 -0.54 2.40
CA VAL A 65 -7.94 -1.77 1.63
C VAL A 65 -6.87 -1.90 0.54
N LEU A 66 -6.62 -0.83 -0.21
CA LEU A 66 -5.60 -0.79 -1.24
C LEU A 66 -4.19 -1.10 -0.68
N TYR A 67 -3.79 -0.53 0.46
CA TYR A 67 -2.50 -0.86 1.08
C TYR A 67 -2.42 -2.30 1.54
N LYS A 68 -3.52 -2.81 2.11
CA LYS A 68 -3.57 -4.20 2.52
C LYS A 68 -3.38 -5.13 1.31
N ILE A 69 -4.01 -4.81 0.18
CA ILE A 69 -3.81 -5.53 -1.09
C ILE A 69 -2.36 -5.40 -1.57
N GLN A 70 -1.82 -4.18 -1.63
CA GLN A 70 -0.46 -3.91 -2.11
C GLN A 70 0.60 -4.61 -1.25
N ALA A 71 0.45 -4.62 0.07
CA ALA A 71 1.35 -5.32 0.99
C ALA A 71 1.36 -6.83 0.74
N VAL A 72 0.17 -7.43 0.60
CA VAL A 72 0.04 -8.86 0.29
C VAL A 72 0.67 -9.20 -1.06
N LEU A 73 0.45 -8.36 -2.09
CA LEU A 73 1.07 -8.54 -3.41
C LEU A 73 2.59 -8.37 -3.38
N ALA A 74 3.11 -7.44 -2.58
CA ALA A 74 4.55 -7.26 -2.39
C ALA A 74 5.19 -8.50 -1.74
N GLU A 75 4.57 -9.05 -0.70
CA GLU A 75 5.02 -10.28 -0.04
C GLU A 75 5.00 -11.47 -1.01
N ILE A 76 3.92 -11.67 -1.76
CA ILE A 76 3.84 -12.71 -2.80
C ILE A 76 4.97 -12.57 -3.82
N ARG A 77 5.26 -11.34 -4.28
CA ARG A 77 6.38 -11.09 -5.22
C ARG A 77 7.73 -11.43 -4.59
N GLY A 78 7.95 -11.10 -3.32
CA GLY A 78 9.16 -11.46 -2.57
C GLY A 78 9.35 -12.98 -2.51
N ILE A 79 8.32 -13.70 -2.05
CA ILE A 79 8.36 -15.16 -1.94
C ILE A 79 8.59 -15.82 -3.31
N LYS A 80 7.96 -15.32 -4.37
CA LYS A 80 8.21 -15.82 -5.74
C LYS A 80 9.66 -15.63 -6.20
N LYS A 81 10.32 -14.53 -5.79
CA LYS A 81 11.75 -14.32 -6.07
C LYS A 81 12.62 -15.33 -5.31
N GLU A 82 12.31 -15.61 -4.04
CA GLU A 82 13.02 -16.61 -3.24
C GLU A 82 12.88 -18.01 -3.83
N ILE A 83 11.67 -18.41 -4.25
CA ILE A 83 11.47 -19.70 -4.95
C ILE A 83 12.33 -19.77 -6.22
N LYS A 84 12.38 -18.67 -7.00
CA LYS A 84 13.22 -18.62 -8.21
C LYS A 84 14.72 -18.71 -7.88
N ALA A 85 15.16 -18.10 -6.78
CA ALA A 85 16.55 -18.19 -6.31
C ALA A 85 16.90 -19.63 -5.91
N LEU A 86 16.03 -20.27 -5.10
CA LEU A 86 16.15 -21.70 -4.79
C LEU A 86 16.21 -22.53 -6.08
N ASP A 87 15.38 -22.21 -7.08
CA ASP A 87 15.36 -22.91 -8.35
C ASP A 87 16.63 -22.76 -9.19
N GLY A 88 17.28 -21.59 -9.14
CA GLY A 88 18.51 -21.29 -9.87
C GLY A 88 19.77 -22.00 -9.34
N GLU A 89 19.75 -22.52 -8.12
CA GLU A 89 20.89 -23.24 -7.52
C GLU A 89 21.07 -24.70 -8.03
N LEU A 90 20.40 -25.07 -9.13
CA LEU A 90 20.36 -26.41 -9.75
C LEU A 90 21.72 -27.05 -10.14
N GLY A 91 22.85 -26.37 -9.99
CA GLY A 91 24.13 -26.83 -10.52
C GLY A 91 25.05 -27.61 -9.57
N LEU A 92 24.79 -27.65 -8.25
CA LEU A 92 25.82 -28.00 -7.26
C LEU A 92 25.27 -28.79 -6.04
N PHE A 93 25.24 -30.14 -6.15
CA PHE A 93 25.38 -31.15 -5.05
C PHE A 93 24.19 -31.68 -4.20
N SER A 94 24.36 -32.98 -3.83
CA SER A 94 23.91 -33.81 -2.68
C SER A 94 22.41 -33.97 -2.32
N ARG A 95 21.99 -35.24 -2.12
CA ARG A 95 20.61 -35.69 -1.77
C ARG A 95 19.98 -34.96 -0.57
N ASP A 96 20.76 -34.60 0.44
CA ASP A 96 20.23 -33.93 1.64
C ASP A 96 19.87 -32.46 1.37
N LYS A 97 20.67 -31.74 0.57
CA LYS A 97 20.37 -30.36 0.16
C LYS A 97 19.13 -30.29 -0.72
N ASP A 98 18.92 -31.29 -1.58
CA ASP A 98 17.71 -31.40 -2.40
C ASP A 98 16.44 -31.54 -1.55
N LYS A 99 16.51 -32.31 -0.45
CA LYS A 99 15.38 -32.53 0.46
C LYS A 99 15.02 -31.27 1.23
N GLU A 100 16.01 -30.56 1.78
CA GLU A 100 15.78 -29.30 2.49
C GLU A 100 15.22 -28.22 1.57
N ARG A 101 15.74 -28.13 0.35
CA ARG A 101 15.23 -27.21 -0.68
C ARG A 101 13.79 -27.52 -1.07
N LYS A 102 13.44 -28.79 -1.26
CA LYS A 102 12.06 -29.20 -1.54
C LYS A 102 11.13 -28.79 -0.41
N ARG A 103 11.54 -29.00 0.85
CA ARG A 103 10.80 -28.58 2.03
C ARG A 103 10.63 -27.06 2.10
N ALA A 104 11.69 -26.29 1.85
CA ALA A 104 11.63 -24.83 1.81
C ALA A 104 10.64 -24.35 0.73
N ARG A 105 10.70 -24.94 -0.47
CA ARG A 105 9.76 -24.65 -1.56
C ARG A 105 8.31 -24.96 -1.18
N GLU A 106 8.05 -26.07 -0.50
CA GLU A 106 6.70 -26.42 -0.03
C GLU A 106 6.16 -25.38 0.96
N LEU A 107 6.98 -24.96 1.93
CA LEU A 107 6.61 -23.93 2.92
C LEU A 107 6.33 -22.57 2.28
N LEU A 108 7.19 -22.12 1.37
CA LEU A 108 7.00 -20.85 0.64
C LEU A 108 5.72 -20.87 -0.21
N ASN A 109 5.42 -21.99 -0.87
CA ASN A 109 4.17 -22.16 -1.61
C ASN A 109 2.93 -22.19 -0.70
N ALA A 110 3.03 -22.83 0.47
CA ALA A 110 1.96 -22.79 1.47
C ALA A 110 1.68 -21.35 1.93
N ARG A 111 2.73 -20.54 2.17
CA ARG A 111 2.57 -19.12 2.52
C ARG A 111 1.87 -18.33 1.41
N ILE A 112 2.25 -18.54 0.14
CA ILE A 112 1.55 -17.91 -1.00
C ILE A 112 0.06 -18.27 -1.00
N LYS A 113 -0.31 -19.54 -0.76
CA LYS A 113 -1.73 -19.95 -0.69
C LYS A 113 -2.50 -19.22 0.40
N THR A 114 -1.89 -19.03 1.58
CA THR A 114 -2.49 -18.26 2.67
C THR A 114 -2.68 -16.79 2.28
N LEU A 115 -1.68 -16.17 1.67
CA LEU A 115 -1.75 -14.77 1.20
C LEU A 115 -2.83 -14.57 0.11
N LEU A 116 -2.96 -15.51 -0.83
CA LEU A 116 -4.03 -15.49 -1.82
C LEU A 116 -5.42 -15.64 -1.18
N SER A 117 -5.55 -16.47 -0.15
CA SER A 117 -6.78 -16.60 0.63
C SER A 117 -7.12 -15.30 1.37
N GLN A 118 -6.12 -14.57 1.86
CA GLN A 118 -6.31 -13.26 2.45
C GLN A 118 -6.81 -12.23 1.42
N LEU A 119 -6.29 -12.23 0.19
CA LEU A 119 -6.81 -11.37 -0.89
C LEU A 119 -8.26 -11.69 -1.21
N LYS A 120 -8.64 -12.98 -1.28
CA LYS A 120 -10.03 -13.39 -1.48
C LYS A 120 -10.94 -12.81 -0.40
N ARG A 121 -10.56 -12.92 0.88
CA ARG A 121 -11.35 -12.37 1.99
C ARG A 121 -11.53 -10.85 1.88
N ILE A 122 -10.48 -10.13 1.47
CA ILE A 122 -10.56 -8.67 1.26
C ILE A 122 -11.55 -8.35 0.12
N ALA A 123 -11.52 -9.10 -0.98
CA ALA A 123 -12.44 -8.90 -2.10
C ALA A 123 -13.90 -9.17 -1.71
N TYR A 124 -14.16 -10.16 -0.84
CA TYR A 124 -15.52 -10.46 -0.38
C TYR A 124 -16.03 -9.50 0.71
N SER A 125 -15.15 -8.90 1.52
CA SER A 125 -15.57 -7.94 2.55
C SER A 125 -16.01 -6.59 1.97
N ASP A 126 -15.48 -6.20 0.81
CA ASP A 126 -15.84 -4.94 0.13
C ASP A 126 -17.14 -5.05 -0.69
N ALA A 127 -17.63 -6.26 -0.98
CA ALA A 127 -18.82 -6.46 -1.79
C ALA A 127 -20.15 -6.29 -1.01
N HIS A 128 -20.10 -5.98 0.29
CA HIS A 128 -21.25 -5.94 1.21
C HIS A 128 -21.37 -4.62 1.98
N VAL A 129 -20.76 -3.54 1.47
CA VAL A 129 -20.90 -2.17 1.98
C VAL A 129 -21.63 -1.31 0.95
#